data_AF-A0A938CWB5-F1
#
_entry.id   AF-A0A938CWB5-F1
#
_cell.length_a   1.000
_cell.length_b   1.000
_cell.length_c   1.000
_cell.angle_alpha   90.00
_cell.angle_beta   90.00
_cell.angle_gamma   90.00
#
_symmetry.space_group_name_H-M   'P 1'
#
loop_
_entity.id
_entity.type
_entity.pdbx_description
1 polymer ?
#
loop_
_entity_poly.entity_id
_entity_poly.type
_entity_poly.pdbx_seq_one_letter_code
_entity_poly.pdbx_strand_id
1 'polypeptide(L)'
;MTCRSIRHAASATALLIFVAAPTAQLGPGALLPTSASGAQEIVLSNGFRVLIVEDPRVPRVAASIWYRIGALQEPMGEHGITHFLEHAIHQGTTTVGTTNFDAERSVLAVIYETEQALIAEWNAQRNHLRERQIFFDELDWPKTPRMRELRQRLYELEDEVAQHREYWAEYLWYRRSGGLMRHTDPVPATTGNEY
;
A
#
# COMPACT_ATOMS: atom_id res chain seq x y z
N MET A 1 -35.19 51.34 53.25
CA MET A 1 -35.51 52.03 51.99
C MET A 1 -35.30 51.05 50.85
N THR A 2 -36.38 50.81 50.12
CA THR A 2 -36.60 49.77 49.11
C THR A 2 -36.06 50.19 47.74
N CYS A 3 -35.39 49.29 47.02
CA CYS A 3 -35.33 49.39 45.56
C CYS A 3 -35.58 48.01 44.94
N ARG A 4 -36.77 47.88 44.36
CA ARG A 4 -37.33 46.71 43.68
C ARG A 4 -37.06 46.92 42.19
N SER A 5 -36.18 46.13 41.58
CA SER A 5 -36.05 46.12 40.11
C SER A 5 -36.83 44.95 39.53
N ILE A 6 -37.69 45.30 38.57
CA ILE A 6 -38.70 44.48 37.94
C ILE A 6 -38.04 43.60 36.87
N ARG A 7 -38.31 42.29 36.91
CA ARG A 7 -37.97 41.36 35.82
C ARG A 7 -39.05 41.48 34.75
N HIS A 8 -38.72 41.97 33.57
CA HIS A 8 -39.56 41.81 32.38
C HIS A 8 -39.09 40.57 31.62
N ALA A 9 -39.91 39.52 31.68
CA ALA A 9 -39.79 38.36 30.82
C ALA A 9 -40.42 38.69 29.47
N ALA A 10 -39.61 38.86 28.42
CA ALA A 10 -40.10 38.90 27.05
C ALA A 10 -40.02 37.47 26.49
N SER A 11 -41.17 36.80 26.43
CA SER A 11 -41.34 35.50 25.81
C SER A 11 -41.40 35.69 24.28
N ALA A 12 -40.31 35.42 23.57
CA ALA A 12 -40.28 35.42 22.12
C ALA A 12 -40.58 34.00 21.60
N THR A 13 -41.83 33.76 21.20
CA THR A 13 -42.26 32.52 20.56
C THR A 13 -41.73 32.51 19.12
N ALA A 14 -40.63 31.80 18.87
CA ALA A 14 -40.11 31.60 17.52
C ALA A 14 -40.87 30.44 16.84
N LEU A 15 -41.65 30.78 15.81
CA LEU A 15 -42.33 29.82 14.95
C LEU A 15 -41.31 29.19 13.99
N LEU A 16 -40.89 27.95 14.26
CA LEU A 16 -40.02 27.17 13.37
C LEU A 16 -40.86 26.56 12.23
N ILE A 17 -40.70 27.10 11.02
CA ILE A 17 -41.22 26.50 9.80
C ILE A 17 -40.25 25.39 9.37
N PHE A 18 -40.67 24.12 9.52
CA PHE A 18 -39.95 22.99 8.96
C PHE A 18 -40.26 22.91 7.45
N VAL A 19 -39.32 23.36 6.62
CA VAL A 19 -39.36 23.06 5.18
C VAL A 19 -38.83 21.64 5.01
N ALA A 20 -39.72 20.68 4.77
CA ALA A 20 -39.35 19.33 4.39
C ALA A 20 -38.73 19.36 2.98
N ALA A 21 -37.41 19.24 2.90
CA ALA A 21 -36.74 19.00 1.63
C ALA A 21 -37.08 17.57 1.17
N PRO A 22 -37.43 17.35 -0.11
CA PRO A 22 -37.66 16.00 -0.61
C PRO A 22 -36.32 15.25 -0.62
N THR A 23 -36.20 14.23 0.23
CA THR A 23 -35.12 13.24 0.14
C THR A 23 -35.33 12.42 -1.13
N ALA A 24 -34.64 12.79 -2.21
CA ALA A 24 -34.55 11.96 -3.40
C ALA A 24 -33.74 10.70 -3.07
N GLN A 25 -34.42 9.56 -2.93
CA GLN A 25 -33.77 8.26 -2.83
C GLN A 25 -33.24 7.85 -4.21
N LEU A 26 -31.91 7.92 -4.38
CA LEU A 26 -31.22 7.35 -5.52
C LEU A 26 -31.21 5.82 -5.38
N GLY A 27 -31.85 5.13 -6.32
CA GLY A 27 -31.78 3.67 -6.40
C GLY A 27 -30.39 3.19 -6.82
N PRO A 28 -29.99 1.96 -6.47
CA PRO A 28 -28.75 1.37 -6.96
C PRO A 28 -28.81 1.25 -8.50
N GLY A 29 -27.92 1.96 -9.20
CA GLY A 29 -27.86 2.00 -10.67
C GLY A 29 -28.15 3.36 -11.32
N ALA A 30 -28.35 4.43 -10.54
CA ALA A 30 -28.51 5.77 -11.09
C ALA A 30 -27.18 6.30 -11.67
N LEU A 31 -27.13 6.47 -13.00
CA LEU A 31 -26.09 7.24 -13.69
C LEU A 31 -26.23 8.71 -13.27
N LEU A 32 -25.26 9.23 -12.53
CA LEU A 32 -25.18 10.66 -12.23
C LEU A 32 -24.80 11.43 -13.51
N PRO A 33 -25.30 12.66 -13.70
CA PRO A 33 -25.12 13.40 -14.93
C PRO A 33 -23.63 13.65 -15.21
N THR A 34 -23.24 13.41 -16.46
CA THR A 34 -21.92 13.63 -17.03
C THR A 34 -21.37 14.99 -16.57
N SER A 35 -20.24 15.00 -15.87
CA SER A 35 -19.56 16.25 -15.53
C SER A 35 -19.10 16.94 -16.82
N ALA A 36 -19.04 18.28 -16.81
CA ALA A 36 -18.76 19.15 -17.95
C ALA A 36 -17.44 18.87 -18.72
N SER A 37 -16.62 17.92 -18.26
CA SER A 37 -15.37 17.45 -18.87
C SER A 37 -15.51 16.25 -19.81
N GLY A 38 -16.70 15.69 -20.00
CA GLY A 38 -16.88 14.44 -20.77
C GLY A 38 -16.50 13.17 -19.98
N ALA A 39 -16.25 13.30 -18.67
CA ALA A 39 -16.03 12.17 -17.78
C ALA A 39 -17.36 11.49 -17.40
N GLN A 40 -17.40 10.17 -17.51
CA GLN A 40 -18.50 9.33 -17.05
C GLN A 40 -18.16 8.72 -15.68
N GLU A 41 -19.12 8.76 -14.76
CA GLU A 41 -18.99 8.14 -13.44
C GLU A 41 -19.95 6.95 -13.31
N ILE A 42 -19.41 5.80 -12.91
CA ILE A 42 -20.18 4.59 -12.62
C ILE A 42 -19.92 4.22 -11.16
N VAL A 43 -20.99 4.07 -10.38
CA VAL A 43 -20.92 3.58 -9.00
C VAL A 43 -21.43 2.14 -8.98
N LEU A 44 -20.56 1.21 -8.62
CA LEU A 44 -20.90 -0.21 -8.49
C LEU A 44 -21.74 -0.47 -7.24
N SER A 45 -22.39 -1.63 -7.18
CA SER A 45 -23.25 -2.01 -6.04
C SER A 45 -22.50 -2.10 -4.70
N ASN A 46 -21.19 -2.34 -4.72
CA ASN A 46 -20.31 -2.32 -3.55
C ASN A 46 -19.80 -0.92 -3.18
N GLY A 47 -20.27 0.14 -3.85
CA GLY A 47 -19.84 1.52 -3.64
C GLY A 47 -18.53 1.91 -4.32
N PHE A 48 -17.89 1.00 -5.05
CA PHE A 48 -16.68 1.31 -5.83
C PHE A 48 -17.01 2.28 -6.97
N ARG A 49 -16.20 3.32 -7.11
CA ARG A 49 -16.42 4.40 -8.09
C ARG A 49 -15.45 4.23 -9.24
N VAL A 50 -15.98 4.16 -10.45
CA VAL A 50 -15.22 4.10 -11.70
C VAL A 50 -15.42 5.41 -12.45
N LEU A 51 -14.33 6.09 -12.74
CA LEU A 51 -14.31 7.30 -13.56
C LEU A 51 -13.71 6.95 -14.92
N ILE A 52 -14.46 7.17 -15.99
CA ILE A 52 -14.05 6.89 -17.36
C ILE A 52 -13.95 8.21 -18.11
N VAL A 53 -12.80 8.46 -18.72
CA VAL A 53 -12.56 9.60 -19.60
C VAL A 53 -12.11 9.05 -20.95
N GLU A 54 -12.96 9.18 -21.95
CA GLU A 54 -12.67 8.69 -23.30
C GLU A 54 -12.04 9.80 -24.15
N ASP A 55 -10.89 9.51 -24.77
CA ASP A 55 -10.27 10.36 -25.78
C ASP A 55 -10.06 9.56 -27.08
N PRO A 56 -10.94 9.69 -28.08
CA PRO A 56 -10.89 8.89 -29.30
C PRO A 56 -9.68 9.21 -30.19
N ARG A 57 -8.91 10.27 -29.89
CA ARG A 57 -7.70 10.64 -30.64
C ARG A 57 -6.50 9.79 -30.26
N VAL A 58 -6.55 9.10 -29.12
CA VAL A 58 -5.42 8.35 -28.58
C VAL A 58 -5.79 6.87 -28.49
N PRO A 59 -5.18 5.98 -29.28
CA PRO A 59 -5.44 4.53 -29.21
C PRO A 59 -4.67 3.89 -28.03
N ARG A 60 -4.75 4.48 -26.84
CA ARG A 60 -4.10 4.00 -25.62
C ARG A 60 -5.05 4.11 -24.45
N VAL A 61 -4.94 3.17 -23.52
CA VAL A 61 -5.70 3.15 -22.28
C VAL A 61 -4.73 3.32 -21.12
N ALA A 62 -5.09 4.16 -20.16
CA ALA A 62 -4.45 4.24 -18.86
C ALA A 62 -5.51 4.03 -17.79
N ALA A 63 -5.18 3.20 -16.80
CA ALA A 63 -6.04 2.93 -15.66
C ALA A 63 -5.27 3.20 -14.38
N SER A 64 -5.96 3.72 -13.36
CA SER A 64 -5.41 3.93 -12.03
C SER A 64 -6.48 3.59 -11.00
N ILE A 65 -6.05 2.96 -9.91
CA ILE A 65 -6.90 2.68 -8.75
C ILE A 65 -6.48 3.64 -7.65
N TRP A 66 -7.45 4.33 -7.06
CA TRP A 66 -7.20 5.32 -6.02
C TRP A 66 -7.81 4.83 -4.71
N TYR A 67 -6.96 4.64 -3.71
CA TYR A 67 -7.38 4.37 -2.35
C TYR A 67 -7.42 5.67 -1.57
N ARG A 68 -8.51 5.93 -0.84
CA ARG A 68 -8.68 7.15 -0.04
C ARG A 68 -8.02 6.99 1.34
N ILE A 69 -6.74 6.61 1.35
CA ILE A 69 -5.90 6.42 2.53
C ILE A 69 -4.48 6.91 2.24
N GLY A 70 -3.78 7.37 3.26
CA GLY A 70 -2.37 7.74 3.21
C GLY A 70 -1.87 8.09 4.61
N ALA A 71 -0.69 8.70 4.69
CA ALA A 71 -0.02 9.03 5.95
C ALA A 71 -0.89 9.81 6.95
N LEU A 72 -1.84 10.63 6.46
CA LEU A 72 -2.75 11.41 7.30
C LEU A 72 -3.76 10.57 8.10
N GLN A 73 -4.01 9.34 7.67
CA GLN A 73 -4.95 8.41 8.32
C GLN A 73 -4.23 7.37 9.19
N GLU A 74 -2.91 7.44 9.32
CA GLU A 74 -2.13 6.50 10.12
C GLU A 74 -2.30 6.77 11.62
N PRO A 75 -2.45 5.72 12.45
CA PRO A 75 -2.52 5.89 13.89
C PRO A 75 -1.16 6.31 14.45
N MET A 76 -1.20 6.98 15.60
CA MET A 76 0.01 7.38 16.30
C MET A 76 0.86 6.16 16.66
N GLY A 77 2.14 6.21 16.30
CA GLY A 77 3.08 5.12 16.54
C GLY A 77 3.20 4.09 15.41
N GLU A 78 2.38 4.18 14.35
CA GLU A 78 2.45 3.30 13.17
C GLU A 78 2.71 4.09 11.88
N HIS A 79 3.47 5.18 11.99
CA HIS A 79 3.77 6.03 10.85
C HIS A 79 4.58 5.29 9.78
N GLY A 80 4.21 5.50 8.51
CA GLY A 80 4.85 4.90 7.35
C GLY A 80 4.25 3.56 6.91
N ILE A 81 3.24 3.04 7.61
CA ILE A 81 2.57 1.78 7.23
C ILE A 81 1.89 1.85 5.86
N THR A 82 1.35 3.00 5.47
CA THR A 82 0.71 3.18 4.16
C THR A 82 1.72 3.17 3.01
N HIS A 83 2.90 3.76 3.23
CA HIS A 83 4.00 3.68 2.27
C HIS A 83 4.58 2.26 2.23
N PHE A 84 4.78 1.62 3.37
CA PHE A 84 5.20 0.22 3.43
C PHE A 84 4.22 -0.70 2.68
N LEU A 85 2.91 -0.48 2.85
CA LEU A 85 1.89 -1.23 2.12
C LEU A 85 2.03 -1.04 0.61
N GLU A 86 2.32 0.18 0.13
CA GLU A 86 2.55 0.45 -1.29
C GLU A 86 3.73 -0.35 -1.87
N HIS A 87 4.81 -0.56 -1.11
CA HIS A 87 5.88 -1.49 -1.51
C HIS A 87 5.43 -2.96 -1.45
N ALA A 88 4.67 -3.32 -0.42
CA ALA A 88 4.28 -4.71 -0.16
C ALA A 88 3.26 -5.25 -1.18
N ILE A 89 2.33 -4.43 -1.68
CA ILE A 89 1.32 -4.87 -2.66
C ILE A 89 1.92 -5.32 -3.99
N HIS A 90 3.16 -4.93 -4.30
CA HIS A 90 3.88 -5.31 -5.51
C HIS A 90 4.69 -6.61 -5.37
N GLN A 91 4.70 -7.23 -4.19
CA GLN A 91 5.46 -8.46 -3.93
C GLN A 91 4.75 -9.75 -4.41
N GLY A 92 3.55 -9.62 -5.00
CA GLY A 92 2.74 -10.73 -5.49
C GLY A 92 1.53 -11.04 -4.60
N THR A 93 0.74 -12.02 -5.03
CA THR A 93 -0.44 -12.51 -4.32
C THR A 93 -0.43 -14.04 -4.30
N THR A 94 -1.39 -14.68 -3.65
CA THR A 94 -1.52 -16.14 -3.66
C THR A 94 -1.85 -16.72 -5.04
N THR A 95 -2.16 -15.88 -6.03
CA THR A 95 -2.57 -16.30 -7.39
C THR A 95 -1.81 -15.61 -8.51
N VAL A 96 -0.98 -14.62 -8.21
CA VAL A 96 -0.22 -13.84 -9.19
C VAL A 96 1.19 -13.65 -8.65
N GLY A 97 2.21 -14.00 -9.45
CA GLY A 97 3.62 -13.93 -9.06
C GLY A 97 4.19 -15.21 -8.44
N THR A 98 3.39 -16.27 -8.31
CA THR A 98 3.82 -17.57 -7.76
C THR A 98 3.21 -18.75 -8.55
N THR A 99 4.01 -19.78 -8.77
CA THR A 99 3.60 -21.07 -9.36
C THR A 99 3.06 -22.04 -8.31
N ASN A 100 3.49 -21.90 -7.05
CA ASN A 100 3.12 -22.78 -5.95
C ASN A 100 3.25 -22.05 -4.61
N PHE A 101 2.16 -21.40 -4.20
CA PHE A 101 2.12 -20.62 -2.96
C PHE A 101 2.36 -21.47 -1.71
N ASP A 102 1.87 -22.71 -1.65
CA ASP A 102 2.03 -23.55 -0.46
C ASP A 102 3.49 -23.94 -0.23
N ALA A 103 4.22 -24.26 -1.32
CA ALA A 103 5.66 -24.51 -1.25
C ALA A 103 6.43 -23.24 -0.84
N GLU A 104 6.16 -22.12 -1.51
CA GLU A 104 6.80 -20.83 -1.23
C GLU A 104 6.56 -20.38 0.22
N ARG A 105 5.32 -20.50 0.72
CA ARG A 105 4.95 -20.13 2.08
C ARG A 105 5.79 -20.82 3.14
N SER A 106 6.15 -22.09 2.92
CA SER A 106 6.97 -22.84 3.87
C SER A 106 8.39 -22.29 3.96
N VAL A 107 8.96 -21.88 2.82
CA VAL A 107 10.30 -21.29 2.75
C VAL A 107 10.30 -19.84 3.28
N LEU A 108 9.26 -19.06 2.96
CA LEU A 108 9.09 -17.69 3.49
C LEU A 108 9.04 -17.66 5.03
N ALA A 109 8.43 -18.66 5.66
CA ALA A 109 8.43 -18.76 7.12
C ALA A 109 9.85 -18.94 7.68
N VAL A 110 10.69 -19.74 7.01
CA VAL A 110 12.10 -19.96 7.39
C VAL A 110 12.94 -18.70 7.11
N ILE A 111 12.68 -17.99 6.01
CA ILE A 111 13.30 -16.69 5.73
C ILE A 111 13.01 -15.74 6.89
N TYR A 112 11.74 -15.59 7.27
CA TYR A 112 11.35 -14.71 8.37
C TYR A 112 12.09 -15.06 9.67
N GLU A 113 12.14 -16.32 10.06
CA GLU A 113 12.89 -16.75 11.26
C GLU A 113 14.39 -16.46 11.16
N THR A 114 14.98 -16.68 9.97
CA THR A 114 16.40 -16.42 9.71
C THR A 114 16.72 -14.92 9.76
N GLU A 115 15.84 -14.07 9.21
CA GLU A 115 15.94 -12.61 9.31
C GLU A 115 15.84 -12.14 10.76
N GLN A 116 14.89 -12.66 11.54
CA GLN A 116 14.78 -12.33 12.96
C GLN A 116 16.06 -12.71 13.72
N ALA A 117 16.63 -13.89 13.43
CA ALA A 117 17.91 -14.30 14.02
C ALA A 117 19.07 -13.37 13.60
N LEU A 118 19.11 -12.92 12.35
CA LEU A 118 20.12 -11.99 11.85
C LEU A 118 19.99 -10.61 12.52
N ILE A 119 18.77 -10.10 12.65
CA ILE A 119 18.48 -8.84 13.34
C ILE A 119 18.86 -8.94 14.83
N ALA A 120 18.55 -10.06 15.48
CA ALA A 120 18.90 -10.28 16.88
C ALA A 120 20.42 -10.29 17.09
N GLU A 121 21.17 -11.00 16.24
CA GLU A 121 22.63 -11.03 16.26
C GLU A 121 23.24 -9.64 15.98
N TRP A 122 22.71 -8.93 14.98
CA TRP A 122 23.11 -7.56 14.65
C TRP A 122 22.90 -6.61 15.83
N ASN A 123 21.76 -6.71 16.50
CA ASN A 123 21.43 -5.90 17.67
C ASN A 123 22.30 -6.24 18.88
N ALA A 124 22.57 -7.52 19.14
CA ALA A 124 23.45 -7.97 20.21
C ALA A 124 24.88 -7.44 20.01
N GLN A 125 25.42 -7.57 18.80
CA GLN A 125 26.74 -7.05 18.46
C GLN A 125 26.79 -5.52 18.58
N ARG A 126 25.74 -4.83 18.12
CA ARG A 126 25.62 -3.38 18.28
C ARG A 126 25.65 -2.94 19.72
N ASN A 127 24.87 -3.60 20.57
CA ASN A 127 24.80 -3.28 21.99
C ASN A 127 26.14 -3.54 22.68
N HIS A 128 26.80 -4.67 22.39
CA HIS A 128 28.13 -4.99 22.91
C HIS A 128 29.19 -3.92 22.57
N LEU A 129 29.18 -3.41 21.34
CA LEU A 129 30.12 -2.36 20.92
C LEU A 129 29.81 -1.00 21.55
N ARG A 130 28.51 -0.67 21.69
CA ARG A 130 28.06 0.57 22.36
C ARG A 130 28.42 0.59 23.84
N GLU A 131 28.27 -0.52 24.55
CA GLU A 131 28.70 -0.66 25.96
C GLU A 131 30.20 -0.38 26.13
N ARG A 132 30.99 -0.68 25.09
CA ARG A 132 32.44 -0.44 25.05
C ARG A 132 32.82 0.93 24.49
N GLN A 133 31.82 1.77 24.17
CA GLN A 133 31.99 3.08 23.55
C GLN A 133 32.79 3.05 22.24
N ILE A 134 32.68 1.95 21.49
CA ILE A 134 33.30 1.80 20.17
C ILE A 134 32.26 2.21 19.13
N PHE A 135 32.58 3.24 18.36
CA PHE A 135 31.74 3.75 17.28
C PHE A 135 32.36 3.42 15.92
N PHE A 136 31.54 2.91 15.02
CA PHE A 136 31.89 2.68 13.62
C PHE A 136 30.95 3.50 12.74
N ASP A 137 31.38 3.78 11.52
CA ASP A 137 30.45 4.18 10.47
C ASP A 137 29.45 3.03 10.21
N GLU A 138 28.22 3.38 9.88
CA GLU A 138 27.13 2.40 9.69
C GLU A 138 27.44 1.43 8.54
N LEU A 139 28.16 1.90 7.52
CA LEU A 139 28.58 1.09 6.38
C LEU A 139 29.69 0.08 6.72
N ASP A 140 30.49 0.35 7.76
CA ASP A 140 31.68 -0.42 8.12
C ASP A 140 31.49 -1.27 9.38
N TRP A 141 30.23 -1.54 9.77
CA TRP A 141 29.95 -2.28 10.99
C TRP A 141 30.57 -3.70 10.96
N PRO A 142 31.35 -4.09 11.99
CA PRO A 142 32.02 -5.39 11.99
C PRO A 142 31.01 -6.54 12.06
N LYS A 143 31.11 -7.48 11.13
CA LYS A 143 30.20 -8.63 10.99
C LYS A 143 30.72 -9.84 11.77
N THR A 144 29.87 -10.49 12.56
CA THR A 144 30.22 -11.72 13.29
C THR A 144 30.22 -12.94 12.34
N PRO A 145 30.91 -14.05 12.68
CA PRO A 145 30.80 -15.30 11.92
C PRO A 145 29.36 -15.78 11.77
N ARG A 146 28.55 -15.65 12.84
CA ARG A 146 27.13 -16.01 12.84
C ARG A 146 26.32 -15.16 11.86
N MET A 147 26.58 -13.86 11.78
CA MET A 147 25.91 -12.99 10.79
C MET A 147 26.22 -13.41 9.35
N ARG A 148 27.45 -13.85 9.08
CA ARG A 148 27.83 -14.35 7.74
C ARG A 148 27.11 -15.65 7.40
N GLU A 149 27.02 -16.57 8.35
CA GLU A 149 26.26 -17.83 8.20
C GLU A 149 24.77 -17.55 7.93
N LEU A 150 24.13 -16.71 8.75
CA LEU A 150 22.72 -16.35 8.59
C LEU A 150 22.45 -15.65 7.25
N ARG A 151 23.35 -14.74 6.83
CA ARG A 151 23.23 -14.09 5.53
C ARG A 151 23.40 -15.06 4.37
N GLN A 152 24.34 -16.00 4.47
CA GLN A 152 24.49 -17.06 3.47
C GLN A 152 23.22 -17.92 3.39
N ARG A 153 22.64 -18.26 4.55
CA ARG A 153 21.39 -19.01 4.61
C ARG A 153 20.22 -18.26 3.97
N LEU A 154 20.13 -16.95 4.17
CA LEU A 154 19.11 -16.12 3.51
C LEU A 154 19.23 -16.19 1.98
N TYR A 155 20.45 -16.08 1.44
CA TYR A 155 20.65 -16.21 -0.01
C TYR A 155 20.18 -17.56 -0.57
N GLU A 156 20.48 -18.65 0.13
CA GLU A 156 20.03 -19.99 -0.27
C GLU A 156 18.49 -20.11 -0.26
N LEU A 157 17.84 -19.54 0.77
CA LEU A 157 16.39 -19.55 0.90
C LEU A 157 15.72 -18.64 -0.15
N GLU A 158 16.32 -17.49 -0.46
CA GLU A 158 15.87 -16.60 -1.52
C GLU A 158 15.93 -17.30 -2.89
N ASP A 159 17.00 -18.04 -3.17
CA ASP A 159 17.14 -18.86 -4.37
C ASP A 159 16.10 -19.98 -4.42
N GLU A 160 15.78 -20.62 -3.29
CA GLU A 160 14.74 -21.64 -3.20
C GLU A 160 13.34 -21.06 -3.48
N VAL A 161 13.02 -19.90 -2.88
CA VAL A 161 11.77 -19.17 -3.17
C VAL A 161 11.69 -18.74 -4.64
N ALA A 162 12.81 -18.31 -5.23
CA ALA A 162 12.85 -17.86 -6.61
C ALA A 162 12.42 -18.94 -7.61
N GLN A 163 12.63 -20.23 -7.29
CA GLN A 163 12.18 -21.36 -8.13
C GLN A 163 10.66 -21.45 -8.24
N HIS A 164 9.93 -20.88 -7.27
CA HIS A 164 8.48 -20.89 -7.23
C HIS A 164 7.85 -19.60 -7.73
N ARG A 165 8.63 -18.53 -7.95
CA ARG A 165 8.09 -17.26 -8.43
C ARG A 165 8.00 -17.19 -9.95
N GLU A 166 6.89 -16.65 -10.43
CA GLU A 166 6.79 -16.22 -11.82
C GLU A 166 7.19 -14.75 -11.90
N TYR A 167 8.47 -14.51 -12.17
CA TYR A 167 8.92 -13.16 -12.43
C TYR A 167 8.27 -12.62 -13.71
N TRP A 168 7.85 -11.35 -13.65
CA TRP A 168 7.32 -10.64 -14.81
C TRP A 168 6.02 -11.22 -15.39
N ALA A 169 5.26 -12.04 -14.66
CA ALA A 169 4.00 -12.59 -15.16
C ALA A 169 3.03 -11.46 -15.61
N GLU A 170 2.90 -10.43 -14.80
CA GLU A 170 2.07 -9.25 -15.06
C GLU A 170 2.62 -8.42 -16.21
N TYR A 171 3.94 -8.28 -16.31
CA TYR A 171 4.60 -7.58 -17.40
C TYR A 171 4.46 -8.31 -18.74
N LEU A 172 4.65 -9.63 -18.75
CA LEU A 172 4.47 -10.48 -19.92
C LEU A 172 3.01 -10.48 -20.35
N TRP A 173 2.07 -10.53 -19.41
CA TRP A 173 0.66 -10.33 -19.68
C TRP A 173 0.39 -8.94 -20.28
N TYR A 174 0.87 -7.87 -19.65
CA TYR A 174 0.68 -6.49 -20.10
C TYR A 174 1.24 -6.25 -21.50
N ARG A 175 2.45 -6.77 -21.80
CA ARG A 175 3.06 -6.72 -23.14
C ARG A 175 2.28 -7.53 -24.17
N ARG A 176 1.83 -8.74 -23.83
CA ARG A 176 0.97 -9.55 -24.73
C ARG A 176 -0.34 -8.83 -25.04
N SER A 177 -0.84 -8.02 -24.12
CA SER A 177 -2.03 -7.18 -24.28
C SER A 177 -1.76 -5.83 -24.96
N GLY A 178 -0.58 -5.60 -25.52
CA GLY A 178 -0.24 -4.37 -26.25
C GLY A 178 0.21 -3.19 -25.38
N GLY A 179 0.45 -3.43 -24.08
CA GLY A 179 0.98 -2.45 -23.16
C GLY A 179 2.47 -2.13 -23.39
N LEU A 180 2.82 -0.85 -23.28
CA LEU A 180 4.19 -0.36 -23.27
C LEU A 180 4.50 0.16 -21.86
N MET A 181 5.47 -0.44 -21.18
CA MET A 181 5.96 0.01 -19.88
C MET A 181 7.38 0.55 -20.06
N ARG A 182 7.68 1.67 -19.41
CA ARG A 182 9.03 2.23 -19.35
C ARG A 182 9.53 2.05 -17.93
N HIS A 183 10.18 0.93 -17.65
CA HIS A 183 10.90 0.72 -16.39
C HIS A 183 12.40 0.57 -16.70
N THR A 184 13.23 1.32 -15.97
CA THR A 184 14.69 1.38 -16.11
C THR A 184 15.42 0.61 -15.02
N ASP A 185 14.76 -0.31 -14.32
CA ASP A 185 15.41 -1.02 -13.22
C ASP A 185 16.12 -2.27 -13.72
N PRO A 186 17.35 -2.54 -13.24
CA PRO A 186 18.20 -3.60 -13.75
C PRO A 186 17.62 -4.97 -13.38
N VAL A 187 17.71 -5.87 -14.36
CA VAL A 187 17.44 -7.30 -14.23
C VAL A 187 18.41 -7.88 -13.18
N PRO A 188 17.98 -8.70 -12.21
CA PRO A 188 18.89 -9.56 -11.46
C PRO A 188 19.62 -10.47 -12.45
N ALA A 189 20.95 -10.51 -12.40
CA ALA A 189 21.83 -11.15 -13.39
C ALA A 189 21.57 -12.66 -13.66
N THR A 190 20.62 -13.28 -12.97
CA THR A 190 20.36 -14.73 -12.99
C THR A 190 19.15 -15.14 -13.83
N THR A 191 18.37 -14.22 -14.41
CA THR A 191 17.13 -14.61 -15.13
C THR A 191 17.34 -15.01 -16.59
N GLY A 192 18.58 -15.09 -17.09
CA GLY A 192 18.89 -15.60 -18.44
C GLY A 192 18.26 -14.84 -19.61
N ASN A 193 17.66 -13.67 -19.35
CA ASN A 193 16.95 -12.84 -20.33
C ASN A 193 17.78 -11.61 -20.73
N GLU A 194 19.10 -11.77 -20.80
CA GLU A 194 19.99 -10.78 -21.39
C GLU A 194 20.07 -10.97 -22.91
N TYR A 195 18.97 -10.87 -23.66
CA TYR A 195 18.92 -10.49 -25.09
C TYR A 195 17.47 -10.17 -25.52
#